data_AF-A0A2C6A061-F1
#
_entry.id   AF-A0A2C6A061-F1
#
_cell.length_a   1.000
_cell.length_b   1.000
_cell.length_c   1.000
_cell.angle_alpha   90.00
_cell.angle_beta   90.00
_cell.angle_gamma   90.00
#
_symmetry.space_group_name_H-M   'P 1'
#
loop_
_entity.id
_entity.type
_entity.pdbx_description
1 polymer ?
#
loop_
_entity_poly.entity_id
_entity_poly.type
_entity_poly.pdbx_seq_one_letter_code
_entity_poly.pdbx_strand_id
1 'polypeptide(L)'
;MAVWLQIGTRWRDGTRDAIAYSFRSSGRGTTAAVAPGAGTCSRTRIPMRHALGAATVPAALVRDLGIWDTMRRDGGWFDWILGGDEWVIEGWRVDARCADGSPKRLVFRGGTGLGLRIEHNAISPDEPTLVLHDPLAPAGWTVADAPLPAFCEAERAPRDEF
;
A
#
# COMPACT_ATOMS: atom_id res chain seq x y z
N MET A 1 4.61 -4.49 -12.14
CA MET A 1 3.46 -4.19 -11.27
C MET A 1 3.71 -2.89 -10.52
N ALA A 2 2.67 -2.18 -10.11
CA ALA A 2 2.76 -1.02 -9.23
C ALA A 2 1.67 -1.11 -8.16
N VAL A 3 1.94 -0.56 -6.98
CA VAL A 3 0.98 -0.39 -5.90
C VAL A 3 0.79 1.10 -5.66
N TRP A 4 -0.47 1.48 -5.51
CA TRP A 4 -0.88 2.80 -5.06
C TRP A 4 -1.43 2.70 -3.65
N LEU A 5 -1.14 3.70 -2.82
CA LEU A 5 -1.69 3.83 -1.47
C LEU A 5 -2.07 5.29 -1.23
N GLN A 6 -3.29 5.49 -0.73
CA GLN A 6 -3.80 6.77 -0.28
C GLN A 6 -3.77 6.80 1.26
N ILE A 7 -3.02 7.75 1.79
CA ILE A 7 -3.03 8.10 3.21
C ILE A 7 -4.20 9.03 3.50
N GLY A 8 -4.82 8.88 4.67
CA GLY A 8 -5.94 9.71 5.08
C GLY A 8 -5.66 11.20 4.97
N THR A 9 -6.70 11.97 4.69
CA THR A 9 -6.58 13.40 4.34
C THR A 9 -6.62 14.34 5.54
N ARG A 10 -6.97 13.86 6.74
CA ARG A 10 -7.02 14.72 7.94
C ARG A 10 -5.61 14.97 8.48
N TRP A 11 -5.44 16.05 9.21
CA TRP A 11 -4.12 16.54 9.63
C TRP A 11 -3.26 15.53 10.42
N ARG A 12 -3.86 14.54 11.10
CA ARG A 12 -3.17 13.49 11.86
C ARG A 12 -3.09 12.14 11.13
N ASP A 13 -3.57 12.05 9.90
CA ASP A 13 -3.70 10.76 9.24
C ASP A 13 -2.38 10.26 8.62
N GLY A 14 -1.34 11.09 8.59
CA GLY A 14 0.00 10.72 8.15
C GLY A 14 0.82 10.01 9.22
N THR A 15 1.97 9.46 8.82
CA THR A 15 2.91 8.77 9.71
C THR A 15 4.33 9.30 9.54
N ARG A 16 5.15 9.12 10.58
CA ARG A 16 6.61 9.31 10.59
C ARG A 16 7.36 8.03 10.21
N ASP A 17 6.66 6.91 10.14
CA ASP A 17 7.22 5.61 9.88
C ASP A 17 7.46 5.38 8.38
N ALA A 18 8.20 4.32 8.09
CA ALA A 18 8.41 3.85 6.72
C ALA A 18 7.37 2.78 6.37
N ILE A 19 6.71 2.94 5.24
CA ILE A 19 5.73 1.98 4.72
C ILE A 19 6.43 1.08 3.69
N ALA A 20 6.16 -0.22 3.72
CA ALA A 20 6.66 -1.16 2.73
C ALA A 20 5.58 -2.14 2.25
N TYR A 21 5.75 -2.67 1.04
CA TYR A 21 4.84 -3.66 0.44
C TYR A 21 5.50 -5.01 0.26
N SER A 22 4.75 -6.08 0.46
CA SER A 22 5.17 -7.46 0.19
C SER A 22 4.12 -8.22 -0.61
N PHE A 23 4.56 -9.16 -1.44
CA PHE A 23 3.71 -10.04 -2.24
C PHE A 23 4.11 -11.49 -1.99
N ARG A 24 3.95 -11.92 -0.73
CA ARG A 24 4.14 -13.27 -0.14
C ARG A 24 4.32 -13.09 1.37
N SER A 25 3.94 -14.09 2.14
CA SER A 25 4.00 -14.09 3.61
C SER A 25 5.41 -13.97 4.23
N SER A 26 6.50 -14.02 3.44
CA SER A 26 7.88 -14.10 3.97
C SER A 26 8.93 -13.25 3.24
N GLY A 27 8.51 -12.25 2.45
CA GLY A 27 9.44 -11.44 1.64
C GLY A 27 9.97 -10.19 2.33
N ARG A 28 11.23 -9.80 2.05
CA ARG A 28 11.72 -8.43 2.27
C ARG A 28 10.81 -7.47 1.51
N GLY A 29 10.13 -6.58 2.24
CA GLY A 29 9.23 -5.60 1.66
C GLY A 29 9.95 -4.62 0.72
N THR A 30 9.24 -4.09 -0.27
CA THR A 30 9.69 -2.94 -1.07
C THR A 30 9.24 -1.67 -0.38
N THR A 31 10.17 -0.84 0.08
CA THR A 31 9.84 0.47 0.68
C THR A 31 9.03 1.30 -0.30
N ALA A 32 7.89 1.79 0.18
CA ALA A 32 6.89 2.52 -0.58
C ALA A 32 6.99 4.02 -0.35
N ALA A 33 7.04 4.43 0.92
CA ALA A 33 7.10 5.81 1.36
C ALA A 33 7.85 5.87 2.71
N VAL A 34 8.43 7.04 3.00
CA VAL A 34 9.15 7.31 4.23
C VAL A 34 8.55 8.57 4.84
N ALA A 35 7.97 8.45 6.03
CA ALA A 35 7.25 9.51 6.72
C ALA A 35 6.19 10.24 5.86
N PRO A 36 5.26 9.52 5.18
CA PRO A 36 4.23 10.17 4.38
C PRO A 36 3.26 10.98 5.24
N GLY A 37 3.13 12.26 4.92
CA GLY A 37 2.14 13.14 5.54
C GLY A 37 0.69 12.84 5.12
N ALA A 38 -0.25 13.49 5.79
CA ALA A 38 -1.67 13.44 5.45
C ALA A 38 -1.93 13.75 3.95
N GLY A 39 -2.86 13.01 3.35
CA GLY A 39 -3.28 13.14 1.96
C GLY A 39 -2.25 12.62 0.95
N THR A 40 -1.10 12.10 1.40
CA THR A 40 -0.08 11.54 0.51
C THR A 40 -0.67 10.42 -0.34
N CYS A 41 -0.46 10.53 -1.65
CA CYS A 41 -0.72 9.48 -2.61
C CYS A 41 0.61 8.91 -3.09
N SER A 42 0.94 7.70 -2.69
CA SER A 42 2.18 7.05 -3.13
C SER A 42 1.90 6.11 -4.29
N ARG A 43 2.83 6.05 -5.24
CA ARG A 43 2.87 5.04 -6.29
C ARG A 43 4.23 4.38 -6.30
N THR A 44 4.27 3.09 -5.97
CA THR A 44 5.50 2.32 -5.86
C THR A 44 5.55 1.27 -6.94
N ARG A 45 6.63 1.25 -7.73
CA ARG A 45 6.89 0.17 -8.68
C ARG A 45 7.44 -1.03 -7.92
N ILE A 46 6.80 -2.20 -8.10
CA ILE A 46 7.25 -3.43 -7.45
C ILE A 46 8.22 -4.17 -8.37
N PRO A 47 9.47 -4.41 -7.93
CA PRO A 47 10.44 -5.19 -8.68
C PRO A 47 10.05 -6.68 -8.64
N MET A 48 9.27 -7.12 -9.63
CA MET A 48 8.68 -8.48 -9.70
C MET A 48 9.69 -9.60 -9.46
N ARG A 49 10.90 -9.49 -10.03
CA ARG A 49 11.96 -10.50 -9.85
C ARG A 49 12.35 -10.66 -8.38
N HIS A 50 12.39 -9.56 -7.63
CA HIS A 50 12.72 -9.60 -6.20
C HIS A 50 11.50 -10.03 -5.36
N ALA A 51 10.30 -9.54 -5.71
CA ALA A 51 9.09 -9.81 -4.94
C ALA A 51 8.55 -11.24 -5.13
N LEU A 52 8.66 -11.80 -6.35
CA LEU A 52 8.00 -13.05 -6.75
C LEU A 52 8.95 -14.04 -7.45
N GLY A 53 10.25 -13.73 -7.53
CA GLY A 53 11.26 -14.61 -8.13
C GLY A 53 11.32 -14.59 -9.66
N ALA A 54 10.40 -13.89 -10.33
CA ALA A 54 10.34 -13.81 -11.79
C ALA A 54 9.97 -12.41 -12.29
N ALA A 55 10.45 -12.04 -13.48
CA ALA A 55 10.10 -10.76 -14.10
C ALA A 55 8.64 -10.71 -14.56
N THR A 56 8.09 -11.88 -14.90
CA THR A 56 6.72 -12.10 -15.34
C THR A 56 6.12 -13.23 -14.51
N VAL A 57 4.89 -13.03 -14.03
CA VAL A 57 4.15 -14.03 -13.25
C VAL A 57 2.71 -14.09 -13.74
N PRO A 58 2.07 -15.27 -13.73
CA PRO A 58 0.62 -15.38 -13.85
C PRO A 58 -0.07 -14.60 -12.74
N ALA A 59 -1.14 -13.86 -13.07
CA ALA A 59 -1.90 -13.08 -12.10
C ALA A 59 -2.41 -13.93 -10.93
N ALA A 60 -2.79 -15.19 -11.19
CA ALA A 60 -3.22 -16.15 -10.17
C ALA A 60 -2.15 -16.52 -9.11
N LEU A 61 -0.89 -16.14 -9.32
CA LEU A 61 0.19 -16.30 -8.34
C LEU A 61 0.43 -15.04 -7.50
N VAL A 62 -0.22 -13.93 -7.82
CA VAL A 62 -0.21 -12.68 -7.04
C VAL A 62 -1.42 -12.73 -6.11
N ARG A 63 -1.27 -13.42 -4.97
CA ARG A 63 -2.39 -13.79 -4.10
C ARG A 63 -2.59 -12.89 -2.89
N ASP A 64 -1.53 -12.24 -2.43
CA ASP A 64 -1.54 -11.53 -1.16
C ASP A 64 -0.77 -10.22 -1.32
N LEU A 65 -1.30 -9.14 -0.75
CA LEU A 65 -0.60 -7.90 -0.50
C LEU A 65 -0.46 -7.72 1.02
N GLY A 66 0.78 -7.63 1.49
CA GLY A 66 1.08 -7.17 2.84
C GLY A 66 1.56 -5.73 2.83
N ILE A 67 0.95 -4.85 3.62
CA ILE A 67 1.45 -3.51 3.93
C ILE A 67 2.10 -3.58 5.32
N TRP A 68 3.35 -3.16 5.37
CA TRP A 68 4.17 -3.16 6.55
C TRP A 68 4.47 -1.75 6.98
N ASP A 69 4.47 -1.57 8.28
CA ASP A 69 4.86 -0.36 8.96
C ASP A 69 6.19 -0.59 9.68
N THR A 70 7.11 0.35 9.61
CA THR A 70 8.47 0.21 10.16
C THR A 70 8.87 1.52 10.80
N MET A 71 8.95 1.50 12.14
CA MET A 71 9.41 2.67 12.89
C MET A 71 10.77 3.11 12.41
N ARG A 72 10.91 4.42 12.26
CA ARG A 72 12.22 4.99 11.98
C ARG A 72 12.95 5.31 13.29
N ARG A 73 14.17 4.79 13.41
CA ARG A 73 15.04 5.04 14.57
C ARG A 73 15.55 6.48 14.71
N ASP A 74 15.30 7.36 13.72
CA ASP A 74 15.61 8.79 13.81
C ASP A 74 14.46 9.64 14.38
N GLY A 75 13.29 9.05 14.64
CA GLY A 75 12.30 9.62 15.54
C GLY A 75 12.88 9.65 16.95
N GLY A 76 12.89 10.81 17.60
CA GLY A 76 13.41 10.93 18.96
C GLY A 76 12.75 9.93 19.92
N TRP A 77 13.39 9.66 21.06
CA TRP A 77 12.96 8.70 22.08
C TRP A 77 11.47 8.77 22.50
N PHE A 78 10.79 9.90 22.29
CA PHE A 78 9.35 10.03 22.56
C PHE A 78 8.46 9.23 21.61
N ASP A 79 8.83 9.08 20.33
CA ASP A 79 8.05 8.32 19.35
C ASP A 79 8.15 6.80 19.62
N TRP A 80 9.30 6.35 20.13
CA TRP A 80 9.57 4.96 20.50
C TRP A 80 8.78 4.50 21.76
N ILE A 81 8.58 5.37 22.76
CA ILE A 81 7.89 5.00 24.02
C ILE A 81 6.37 4.92 23.84
N LEU A 82 5.80 5.65 22.87
CA LEU A 82 4.35 5.71 22.66
C LEU A 82 3.84 4.71 21.60
N GLY A 83 4.69 3.83 21.09
CA GLY A 83 4.27 2.74 20.22
C GLY A 83 4.13 3.08 18.74
N GLY A 84 4.86 4.08 18.26
CA GLY A 84 4.75 4.59 16.89
C GLY A 84 3.64 5.63 16.78
N ASP A 85 3.53 6.28 15.62
CA ASP A 85 2.42 7.20 15.37
C ASP A 85 1.24 6.50 14.69
N GLU A 86 0.03 6.86 15.12
CA GLU A 86 -1.21 6.39 14.53
C GLU A 86 -1.42 7.06 13.17
N TRP A 87 -1.79 6.30 12.15
CA TRP A 87 -2.04 6.83 10.81
C TRP A 87 -3.21 6.12 10.13
N VAL A 88 -3.65 6.64 8.97
CA VAL A 88 -4.88 6.18 8.32
C VAL A 88 -4.62 5.75 6.88
N ILE A 89 -5.12 4.56 6.53
CA ILE A 89 -5.22 4.09 5.14
C ILE A 89 -6.63 4.40 4.61
N GLU A 90 -6.69 5.21 3.56
CA GLU A 90 -7.94 5.50 2.84
C GLU A 90 -8.21 4.52 1.69
N GLY A 91 -7.18 3.84 1.18
CA GLY A 91 -7.34 2.79 0.18
C GLY A 91 -6.05 2.50 -0.59
N TRP A 92 -6.07 1.41 -1.37
CA TRP A 92 -4.95 1.00 -2.20
C TRP A 92 -5.41 0.42 -3.54
N ARG A 93 -4.48 0.43 -4.52
CA ARG A 93 -4.71 -0.17 -5.84
C ARG A 93 -3.47 -0.89 -6.34
N VAL A 94 -3.62 -2.11 -6.82
CA VAL A 94 -2.55 -2.86 -7.49
C VAL A 94 -2.78 -2.83 -9.00
N ASP A 95 -1.80 -2.30 -9.73
CA ASP A 95 -1.78 -2.28 -11.19
C ASP A 95 -0.78 -3.32 -11.72
N ALA A 96 -1.27 -4.37 -12.37
CA ALA A 96 -0.45 -5.36 -13.06
C ALA A 96 -0.55 -5.17 -14.58
N ARG A 97 0.60 -5.00 -15.24
CA ARG A 97 0.66 -4.94 -16.72
C ARG A 97 0.78 -6.34 -17.28
N CYS A 98 0.09 -6.62 -18.37
CA CYS A 98 0.22 -7.87 -19.09
C CYS A 98 1.62 -7.98 -19.72
N ALA A 99 2.14 -9.21 -19.79
CA ALA A 99 3.49 -9.50 -20.29
C ALA A 99 3.60 -9.48 -21.82
N ASP A 100 2.46 -9.51 -22.51
CA ASP A 100 2.32 -9.50 -23.97
C ASP A 100 2.58 -8.12 -24.60
N GLY A 101 2.95 -7.12 -23.80
CA GLY A 101 3.16 -5.75 -24.25
C GLY A 101 1.86 -4.99 -24.54
N SER A 102 0.69 -5.60 -24.30
CA SER A 102 -0.59 -4.92 -24.47
C SER A 102 -0.73 -3.74 -23.50
N PRO A 103 -1.51 -2.70 -23.87
CA PRO A 103 -1.81 -1.60 -22.97
C PRO A 103 -2.71 -2.02 -21.79
N LYS A 104 -3.30 -3.23 -21.86
CA LYS A 104 -4.22 -3.77 -20.88
C LYS A 104 -3.55 -3.93 -19.52
N ARG A 105 -4.33 -3.67 -18.47
CA ARG A 105 -3.89 -3.82 -17.09
C ARG A 105 -4.91 -4.60 -16.30
N LEU A 106 -4.44 -5.49 -15.45
CA LEU A 106 -5.23 -6.04 -14.37
C LEU A 106 -5.12 -5.12 -13.18
N VAL A 107 -6.28 -4.80 -12.60
CA VAL A 107 -6.40 -3.80 -11.55
C VAL A 107 -7.18 -4.41 -10.40
N PHE A 108 -6.57 -4.38 -9.23
CA PHE A 108 -7.20 -4.73 -7.97
C PHE A 108 -7.33 -3.47 -7.12
N ARG A 109 -8.50 -3.22 -6.55
CA ARG A 109 -8.71 -2.11 -5.60
C ARG A 109 -9.13 -2.70 -4.28
N GLY A 110 -8.52 -2.21 -3.20
CA GLY A 110 -8.88 -2.62 -1.85
C GLY A 110 -9.03 -1.40 -0.95
N GLY A 111 -9.96 -1.53 -0.02
CA GLY A 111 -10.13 -0.60 1.09
C GLY A 111 -10.49 0.84 0.76
N THR A 112 -10.99 1.14 -0.44
CA THR A 112 -11.44 2.47 -0.82
C THR A 112 -12.45 3.02 0.19
N GLY A 113 -12.10 4.14 0.84
CA GLY A 113 -12.96 4.84 1.78
C GLY A 113 -13.10 4.19 3.15
N LEU A 114 -12.25 3.22 3.51
CA LEU A 114 -12.32 2.55 4.81
C LEU A 114 -11.98 3.49 5.97
N GLY A 115 -11.01 4.40 5.78
CA GLY A 115 -10.46 5.19 6.88
C GLY A 115 -9.86 4.29 7.96
N LEU A 116 -9.13 3.25 7.54
CA LEU A 116 -8.58 2.24 8.43
C LEU A 116 -7.44 2.85 9.25
N ARG A 117 -7.64 2.92 10.56
CA ARG A 117 -6.65 3.38 11.53
C ARG A 117 -5.62 2.29 11.80
N ILE A 118 -4.35 2.66 11.72
CA ILE A 118 -3.20 1.78 11.81
C ILE A 118 -2.28 2.31 12.92
N GLU A 119 -1.71 1.38 13.67
CA GLU A 119 -0.69 1.64 14.69
C GLU A 119 0.42 0.59 14.56
N HIS A 120 1.64 1.01 14.84
CA HIS A 120 2.78 0.11 14.92
C HIS A 120 2.71 -0.76 16.19
N ASN A 121 3.30 -1.95 16.18
CA ASN A 121 3.37 -2.79 17.37
C ASN A 121 4.28 -2.20 18.45
N ALA A 122 3.68 -1.60 19.47
CA ALA A 122 4.38 -1.02 20.61
C ALA A 122 5.22 -2.02 21.44
N ILE A 123 4.94 -3.33 21.38
CA ILE A 123 5.67 -4.36 22.13
C ILE A 123 7.02 -4.66 21.47
N SER A 124 7.10 -4.51 20.14
CA SER A 124 8.30 -4.85 19.35
C SER A 124 8.59 -3.75 18.35
N PRO A 125 8.91 -2.53 18.83
CA PRO A 125 9.00 -1.32 17.99
C PRO A 125 10.18 -1.33 17.01
N ASP A 126 11.15 -2.24 17.22
CA ASP A 126 12.28 -2.44 16.31
C ASP A 126 11.96 -3.39 15.14
N GLU A 127 10.80 -4.06 15.16
CA GLU A 127 10.39 -5.02 14.14
C GLU A 127 9.33 -4.44 13.21
N PRO A 128 9.40 -4.65 11.89
CA PRO A 128 8.32 -4.28 10.99
C PRO A 128 6.99 -4.92 11.41
N THR A 129 5.93 -4.12 11.51
CA THR A 129 4.59 -4.56 11.85
C THR A 129 3.77 -4.77 10.58
N LEU A 130 3.16 -5.95 10.41
CA LEU A 130 2.20 -6.17 9.32
C LEU A 130 0.88 -5.50 9.70
N VAL A 131 0.59 -4.37 9.07
CA VAL A 131 -0.58 -3.54 9.41
C VAL A 131 -1.80 -3.82 8.55
N LEU A 132 -1.58 -4.38 7.36
CA LEU A 132 -2.65 -4.83 6.48
C LEU A 132 -2.22 -6.07 5.72
N HIS A 133 -3.11 -7.06 5.68
CA HIS A 133 -3.01 -8.21 4.80
C HIS A 133 -4.27 -8.28 3.94
N ASP A 134 -4.13 -8.09 2.63
CA ASP A 134 -5.24 -8.14 1.68
C ASP A 134 -5.07 -9.34 0.72
N PRO A 135 -5.96 -10.35 0.80
CA PRO A 135 -5.98 -11.44 -0.16
C PRO A 135 -6.51 -10.94 -1.51
N LEU A 136 -5.62 -10.88 -2.49
CA LEU A 136 -5.88 -10.46 -3.87
C LEU A 136 -6.60 -11.57 -4.67
N ALA A 137 -7.80 -11.92 -4.22
CA ALA A 137 -8.59 -13.00 -4.78
C ALA A 137 -8.76 -12.83 -6.30
N PRO A 138 -8.70 -13.92 -7.11
CA PRO A 138 -8.82 -13.83 -8.56
C PRO A 138 -10.03 -13.05 -9.06
N ALA A 139 -11.17 -13.12 -8.35
CA ALA A 139 -12.40 -12.42 -8.70
C ALA A 139 -12.35 -10.89 -8.45
N GLY A 140 -11.42 -10.38 -7.65
CA GLY A 140 -11.27 -8.95 -7.39
C GLY A 140 -10.46 -8.21 -8.46
N TRP A 141 -9.87 -8.94 -9.41
CA TRP A 141 -9.13 -8.34 -10.51
C TRP A 141 -10.06 -7.94 -11.65
N THR A 142 -9.92 -6.70 -12.10
CA THR A 142 -10.64 -6.15 -13.24
C THR A 142 -9.68 -5.83 -14.38
N VAL A 143 -10.14 -5.99 -15.63
CA VAL A 143 -9.37 -5.58 -16.81
C VAL A 143 -9.67 -4.11 -17.10
N ALA A 144 -8.62 -3.30 -17.19
CA ALA A 144 -8.69 -1.94 -17.68
C ALA A 144 -8.04 -1.88 -19.08
N ASP A 145 -8.85 -1.59 -20.09
CA ASP A 145 -8.42 -1.45 -21.49
C ASP A 145 -7.93 -0.03 -21.83
N ALA A 146 -8.20 0.96 -20.97
CA ALA A 146 -7.75 2.33 -21.11
C ALA A 146 -6.76 2.73 -19.98
N PRO A 147 -5.93 3.77 -20.19
CA PRO A 147 -5.14 4.36 -19.12
C PRO A 147 -6.04 4.78 -17.96
N LEU A 148 -5.84 4.20 -16.79
CA LEU A 148 -6.53 4.63 -15.58
C LEU A 148 -5.95 5.96 -15.07
N PRO A 149 -6.79 6.85 -14.51
CA PRO A 149 -6.30 8.00 -13.77
C PRO A 149 -5.46 7.55 -12.57
N ALA A 150 -4.70 8.48 -11.98
CA ALA A 150 -4.07 8.24 -10.70
C ALA A 150 -5.16 7.78 -9.72
N PHE A 151 -4.87 6.72 -8.94
CA PHE A 151 -5.84 6.14 -8.01
C PHE A 151 -6.47 7.23 -7.13
N CYS A 152 -5.62 8.12 -6.64
CA CYS A 152 -5.96 9.18 -5.70
C CYS A 152 -6.70 10.38 -6.33
N GLU A 153 -6.73 10.52 -7.65
CA GLU A 153 -7.54 11.55 -8.33
C GLU A 153 -8.97 11.07 -8.52
N ALA A 154 -9.16 9.76 -8.79
CA ALA A 154 -10.48 9.17 -8.97
C ALA A 154 -11.28 9.09 -7.66
N GLU A 155 -10.60 8.95 -6.52
CA GLU A 155 -11.23 8.81 -5.20
C GLU A 155 -11.46 10.16 -4.49
N ARG A 156 -10.91 11.27 -5.02
CA ARG A 156 -11.07 12.64 -4.49
C ARG A 156 -12.26 13.40 -5.08
N ALA A 157 -13.07 12.78 -5.94
CA ALA A 157 -14.33 13.40 -6.35
C ALA A 157 -15.13 13.75 -5.08
N PRO A 158 -15.69 14.98 -4.98
CA PRO A 158 -16.39 15.40 -3.79
C PRO A 158 -17.45 14.35 -3.46
N ARG A 159 -17.31 13.73 -2.29
CA ARG A 159 -18.43 13.06 -1.65
C ARG A 159 -19.33 14.23 -1.27
N ASP A 160 -20.35 14.49 -2.08
CA ASP A 160 -21.39 15.46 -1.73
C ASP A 160 -21.90 15.08 -0.34
N GLU A 161 -21.48 15.85 0.66
CA GLU A 161 -22.00 15.76 2.02
C GLU A 161 -23.46 16.22 1.94
N PHE A 162 -24.38 15.26 1.92
CA PHE A 162 -25.81 15.48 2.18
C PHE A 162 -26.11 15.32 3.67
#